data_AF-A0A2D5B3Q7-F1
#
_entry.id   AF-A0A2D5B3Q7-F1
#
_cell.length_a   1.000
_cell.length_b   1.000
_cell.length_c   1.000
_cell.angle_alpha   90.00
_cell.angle_beta   90.00
_cell.angle_gamma   90.00
#
_symmetry.space_group_name_H-M   'P 1'
#
loop_
_entity.id
_entity.type
_entity.pdbx_description
1 polymer ?
#
loop_
_entity_poly.entity_id
_entity_poly.type
_entity_poly.pdbx_seq_one_letter_code
_entity_poly.pdbx_strand_id
1 'polypeptide(L)'
;MAAAPVGIVPEALPPHEDGEVEIVLIKMRSTTGDLMSLRVRRDGDAYVYRMVNEYELDQVVVPVQSTRPLSFHELTVLLWSFRWDECDGPELVGYWEYKHGEGREDFDSIREWFVFESEYYEGLNAWHDERFEQWKASKPAWQQAEGG
;
A
#
# COMPACT_ATOMS: atom_id res chain seq x y z
N MET A 1 -1.22 -18.77 31.02
CA MET A 1 -1.14 -17.65 30.06
C MET A 1 0.09 -17.90 29.22
N ALA A 2 -0.09 -18.20 27.94
CA ALA A 2 1.03 -18.40 27.03
C ALA A 2 1.62 -17.03 26.68
N ALA A 3 2.92 -16.87 26.88
CA ALA A 3 3.65 -15.70 26.38
C ALA A 3 3.66 -15.77 24.85
N ALA A 4 3.22 -14.69 24.20
CA ALA A 4 3.49 -14.50 22.79
C ALA A 4 5.02 -14.52 22.58
N PRO A 5 5.53 -15.14 21.50
CA PRO A 5 6.95 -15.07 21.21
C PRO A 5 7.35 -13.61 21.02
N VAL A 6 8.58 -13.26 21.44
CA VAL A 6 9.20 -11.97 21.13
C VAL A 6 9.48 -11.94 19.63
N GLY A 7 8.44 -11.64 18.85
CA GLY A 7 8.55 -11.14 17.49
C GLY A 7 8.78 -9.65 17.54
N ILE A 8 9.53 -9.12 16.57
CA ILE A 8 9.73 -7.70 16.34
C ILE A 8 8.37 -7.01 16.47
N VAL A 9 8.26 -6.05 17.39
CA VAL A 9 7.08 -5.20 17.49
C VAL A 9 7.08 -4.41 16.18
N PRO A 10 6.01 -4.45 15.36
CA PRO A 10 5.90 -3.58 14.19
C PRO A 10 6.26 -2.17 14.63
N GLU A 11 7.05 -1.45 13.83
CA GLU A 11 7.29 -0.05 14.13
C GLU A 11 5.89 0.62 14.20
N ALA A 12 5.64 1.33 15.29
CA ALA A 12 4.30 1.85 15.52
C ALA A 12 4.06 2.98 14.52
N LEU A 13 3.04 2.86 13.68
CA LEU A 13 2.62 3.95 12.80
C LEU A 13 2.47 5.25 13.62
N PRO A 14 2.73 6.41 13.01
CA PRO A 14 2.56 7.70 13.66
C PRO A 14 1.15 7.82 14.27
N PRO A 15 0.99 8.53 15.39
CA PRO A 15 -0.31 8.71 16.01
C PRO A 15 -1.32 9.35 15.04
N HIS A 16 -2.60 9.16 15.32
CA HIS A 16 -3.66 9.82 14.57
C HIS A 16 -3.66 11.32 14.87
N GLU A 17 -3.88 12.13 13.83
CA GLU A 17 -4.24 13.54 14.01
C GLU A 17 -5.67 13.68 14.58
N ASP A 18 -6.01 14.87 15.08
CA ASP A 18 -7.34 15.15 15.60
C ASP A 18 -8.44 14.91 14.55
N GLY A 19 -9.35 13.97 14.85
CA GLY A 19 -10.44 13.59 13.95
C GLY A 19 -10.01 12.79 12.71
N GLU A 20 -8.76 12.33 12.67
CA GLU A 20 -8.24 11.43 11.64
C GLU A 20 -8.71 9.99 11.88
N VAL A 21 -9.07 9.32 10.79
CA VAL A 21 -9.54 7.93 10.75
C VAL A 21 -8.75 7.17 9.70
N GLU A 22 -8.24 6.00 10.06
CA GLU A 22 -7.68 5.04 9.11
C GLU A 22 -8.80 4.45 8.22
N ILE A 23 -8.63 4.56 6.91
CA ILE A 23 -9.59 4.00 5.94
C ILE A 23 -9.04 2.83 5.16
N VAL A 24 -7.71 2.68 5.07
CA VAL A 24 -7.03 1.51 4.52
C VAL A 24 -5.73 1.28 5.28
N LEU A 25 -5.54 0.06 5.77
CA LEU A 25 -4.26 -0.44 6.29
C LEU A 25 -3.63 -1.34 5.23
N ILE A 26 -2.36 -1.11 4.93
CA ILE A 26 -1.56 -1.94 4.02
C ILE A 26 -0.47 -2.60 4.86
N LYS A 27 -0.52 -3.93 4.95
CA LYS A 27 0.47 -4.74 5.64
C LYS A 27 1.47 -5.27 4.62
N MET A 28 2.75 -5.08 4.88
CA MET A 28 3.82 -5.67 4.09
C MET A 28 4.27 -6.97 4.74
N ARG A 29 4.48 -8.01 3.94
CA ARG A 29 5.05 -9.29 4.42
C ARG A 29 6.56 -9.22 4.63
N SER A 30 7.04 -8.16 5.28
CA SER A 30 8.44 -7.99 5.63
C SER A 30 8.77 -8.63 6.98
N THR A 31 10.05 -8.89 7.22
CA THR A 31 10.55 -9.40 8.50
C THR A 31 10.33 -8.41 9.64
N THR A 32 10.34 -7.11 9.33
CA THR A 32 10.11 -6.00 10.27
C THR A 32 8.63 -5.73 10.50
N GLY A 33 7.76 -6.25 9.65
CA GLY A 33 6.31 -6.12 9.78
C GLY A 33 5.80 -4.76 9.32
N ASP A 34 6.39 -4.21 8.25
CA ASP A 34 6.18 -2.84 7.83
C ASP A 34 4.71 -2.55 7.49
N LEU A 35 4.27 -1.33 7.81
CA LEU A 35 2.88 -0.89 7.69
C LEU A 35 2.80 0.44 6.92
N MET A 36 1.77 0.55 6.08
CA MET A 36 1.29 1.83 5.60
C MET A 36 -0.18 2.01 5.93
N SER A 37 -0.61 3.24 6.15
CA SER A 37 -2.00 3.55 6.46
C SER A 37 -2.46 4.75 5.65
N LEU A 38 -3.51 4.58 4.86
CA LEU A 38 -4.25 5.70 4.29
C LEU A 38 -5.28 6.18 5.31
N ARG A 39 -5.15 7.44 5.70
CA ARG A 39 -6.01 8.09 6.67
C ARG A 39 -6.76 9.26 6.04
N VAL A 40 -7.89 9.59 6.66
CA VAL A 40 -8.70 10.73 6.28
C VAL A 40 -9.08 11.53 7.52
N ARG A 41 -9.02 12.85 7.43
CA ARG A 41 -9.65 13.75 8.40
C ARG A 41 -10.55 14.75 7.71
N ARG A 42 -11.51 15.29 8.44
CA ARG A 42 -12.36 16.37 7.95
C ARG A 42 -11.69 17.72 8.22
N ASP A 43 -11.65 18.58 7.20
CA ASP A 43 -11.16 19.95 7.28
C ASP A 43 -12.20 20.88 6.66
N GLY A 44 -13.04 21.48 7.51
CA GLY A 44 -14.24 22.20 7.08
C GLY A 44 -15.20 21.31 6.28
N ASP A 45 -15.38 21.65 5.00
CA ASP A 45 -16.23 20.92 4.05
C ASP A 45 -15.47 19.91 3.18
N ALA A 46 -14.17 19.72 3.44
CA ALA A 46 -13.33 18.78 2.71
C ALA A 46 -12.91 17.58 3.58
N TYR A 47 -12.62 16.47 2.91
CA TYR A 47 -11.89 15.33 3.41
C TYR A 47 -10.46 15.45 2.92
N VAL A 48 -9.49 15.40 3.82
CA VAL A 48 -8.05 15.48 3.50
C VAL A 48 -7.44 14.11 3.72
N TYR A 49 -6.71 13.62 2.71
CA TYR A 49 -6.12 12.29 2.69
C TYR A 49 -4.63 12.35 3.00
N ARG A 50 -4.16 11.40 3.80
CA ARG A 50 -2.76 11.26 4.18
C ARG A 50 -2.36 9.80 4.13
N MET A 51 -1.36 9.48 3.32
CA MET A 51 -0.68 8.19 3.41
C MET A 51 0.44 8.32 4.43
N VAL A 52 0.53 7.39 5.38
CA VAL A 52 1.62 7.33 6.36
C VAL A 52 2.29 5.98 6.34
N ASN A 53 3.58 5.95 6.67
CA ASN A 53 4.33 4.75 7.00
C ASN A 53 5.03 4.94 8.36
N GLU A 54 5.82 3.95 8.77
CA GLU A 54 6.58 3.98 10.03
C GLU A 54 7.68 5.03 10.05
N TYR A 55 8.15 5.44 8.88
CA TYR A 55 9.30 6.34 8.72
C TYR A 55 8.89 7.81 8.55
N GLU A 56 7.60 8.14 8.66
CA GLU A 56 7.07 9.50 8.48
C GLU A 56 7.56 10.17 7.19
N LEU A 57 7.65 9.38 6.10
CA LEU A 57 8.10 9.91 4.81
C LEU A 57 7.07 10.87 4.22
N ASP A 58 7.56 11.91 3.57
CA ASP A 58 6.72 12.81 2.79
C ASP A 58 6.07 12.06 1.62
N GLN A 59 4.75 12.23 1.49
CA GLN A 59 3.93 11.55 0.50
C GLN A 59 3.41 12.50 -0.59
N VAL A 60 3.29 11.95 -1.79
CA VAL A 60 2.52 12.53 -2.89
C VAL A 60 1.30 11.64 -3.14
N VAL A 61 0.12 12.14 -2.77
CA VAL A 61 -1.17 11.46 -2.99
C VAL A 61 -2.06 12.30 -3.91
N VAL A 62 -2.83 11.65 -4.78
CA VAL A 62 -3.80 12.33 -5.66
C VAL A 62 -5.12 11.54 -5.67
N PRO A 63 -6.26 12.14 -5.30
CA PRO A 63 -6.42 13.51 -4.81
C PRO A 63 -5.90 13.69 -3.37
N VAL A 64 -5.39 14.89 -3.05
CA VAL A 64 -5.04 15.27 -1.66
C VAL A 64 -6.29 15.53 -0.82
N GLN A 65 -7.37 15.99 -1.45
CA GLN A 65 -8.64 16.26 -0.78
C GLN A 65 -9.84 16.09 -1.70
N SER A 66 -11.02 15.93 -1.11
CA SER A 66 -12.31 15.87 -1.82
C SER A 66 -13.44 16.46 -0.97
N THR A 67 -14.58 16.79 -1.56
CA THR A 67 -15.77 17.28 -0.82
C THR A 67 -16.72 16.17 -0.36
N ARG A 68 -16.45 14.92 -0.79
CA ARG A 68 -17.20 13.71 -0.44
C ARG A 68 -16.21 12.56 -0.22
N PRO A 69 -16.55 11.54 0.59
CA PRO A 69 -15.74 10.33 0.67
C PRO A 69 -15.44 9.76 -0.72
N LEU A 70 -14.23 9.23 -0.91
CA LEU A 70 -13.85 8.63 -2.19
C LEU A 70 -14.80 7.49 -2.54
N SER A 71 -15.17 7.40 -3.81
CA SER A 71 -15.67 6.15 -4.35
C SER A 71 -14.56 5.10 -4.35
N PHE A 72 -14.92 3.81 -4.45
CA PHE A 72 -13.94 2.73 -4.59
C PHE A 72 -12.97 2.99 -5.76
N HIS A 73 -13.48 3.48 -6.89
CA HIS A 73 -12.64 3.84 -8.03
C HIS A 73 -11.62 4.93 -7.69
N GLU A 74 -12.05 6.04 -7.10
CA GLU A 74 -11.15 7.14 -6.71
C GLU A 74 -10.11 6.70 -5.68
N LEU A 75 -10.51 5.85 -4.71
CA LEU A 75 -9.58 5.24 -3.76
C LEU A 75 -8.51 4.41 -4.47
N THR A 76 -8.91 3.54 -5.40
CA THR A 76 -7.94 2.71 -6.14
C THR A 76 -7.03 3.53 -7.03
N VAL A 77 -7.49 4.67 -7.56
CA VAL A 77 -6.62 5.60 -8.30
C VAL A 77 -5.60 6.23 -7.36
N LEU A 78 -6.00 6.64 -6.16
CA LEU A 78 -5.09 7.15 -5.14
C LEU A 78 -4.04 6.09 -4.77
N LEU A 79 -4.48 4.87 -4.41
CA LEU A 79 -3.59 3.76 -4.06
C LEU A 79 -2.67 3.34 -5.22
N TRP A 80 -3.10 3.48 -6.47
CA TRP A 80 -2.27 3.15 -7.63
C TRP A 80 -1.23 4.22 -7.95
N SER A 81 -1.49 5.48 -7.58
CA SER A 81 -0.68 6.62 -8.00
C SER A 81 0.14 7.24 -6.87
N PHE A 82 -0.11 6.87 -5.62
CA PHE A 82 0.67 7.42 -4.51
C PHE A 82 2.13 7.00 -4.62
N ARG A 83 2.99 7.88 -4.12
CA ARG A 83 4.42 7.65 -4.00
C ARG A 83 4.95 8.42 -2.81
N TRP A 84 6.09 7.99 -2.30
CA TRP A 84 6.92 8.82 -1.42
C TRP A 84 7.63 9.87 -2.26
N ASP A 85 7.88 11.06 -1.71
CA ASP A 85 8.48 12.18 -2.44
C ASP A 85 9.90 11.85 -2.94
N GLU A 86 10.60 10.94 -2.25
CA GLU A 86 11.91 10.42 -2.63
C GLU A 86 11.90 9.38 -3.76
N CYS A 87 10.71 8.96 -4.22
CA CYS A 87 10.55 7.95 -5.26
C CYS A 87 10.11 8.55 -6.59
N ASP A 88 10.76 8.15 -7.69
CA ASP A 88 10.44 8.61 -9.05
C ASP A 88 9.11 8.05 -9.61
N GLY A 89 8.50 7.06 -8.96
CA GLY A 89 7.32 6.37 -9.44
C GLY A 89 6.37 5.89 -8.33
N PRO A 90 5.21 5.32 -8.69
CA PRO A 90 4.24 4.84 -7.73
C PRO A 90 4.79 3.73 -6.84
N GLU A 91 4.49 3.78 -5.54
CA GLU A 91 5.10 2.91 -4.53
C GLU A 91 4.88 1.43 -4.84
N LEU A 92 3.63 1.02 -5.09
CA LEU A 92 3.30 -0.38 -5.33
C LEU A 92 4.06 -0.96 -6.54
N VAL A 93 4.10 -0.19 -7.64
CA VAL A 93 4.79 -0.61 -8.87
C VAL A 93 6.30 -0.61 -8.67
N GLY A 94 6.85 0.45 -8.05
CA GLY A 94 8.28 0.54 -7.75
C GLY A 94 8.75 -0.63 -6.90
N TYR A 95 7.94 -1.04 -5.94
CA TYR A 95 8.22 -2.20 -5.10
C TYR A 95 8.23 -3.51 -5.89
N TRP A 96 7.23 -3.73 -6.75
CA TRP A 96 7.19 -4.92 -7.61
C TRP A 96 8.40 -4.97 -8.55
N GLU A 97 8.79 -3.84 -9.16
CA GLU A 97 10.01 -3.76 -9.98
C GLU A 97 11.27 -4.09 -9.17
N TYR A 98 11.38 -3.55 -7.96
CA TYR A 98 12.51 -3.78 -7.08
C TYR A 98 12.64 -5.27 -6.73
N LYS A 99 11.54 -5.93 -6.36
CA LYS A 99 11.54 -7.35 -5.97
C LYS A 99 11.70 -8.31 -7.16
N HIS A 100 11.19 -7.94 -8.31
CA HIS A 100 11.39 -8.73 -9.53
C HIS A 100 12.79 -8.53 -10.12
N GLY A 101 13.37 -7.35 -9.94
CA GLY A 101 14.69 -6.99 -10.47
C GLY A 101 15.77 -7.97 -10.04
N GLU A 102 16.57 -8.45 -11.02
CA GLU A 102 17.63 -9.43 -10.81
C GLU A 102 17.17 -10.78 -10.21
N GLY A 103 15.87 -11.10 -10.30
CA GLY A 103 15.31 -12.36 -9.80
C GLY A 103 15.34 -12.50 -8.28
N ARG A 104 15.17 -11.39 -7.54
CA ARG A 104 15.20 -11.43 -6.06
C ARG A 104 14.06 -12.26 -5.48
N GLU A 105 12.88 -12.19 -6.10
CA GLU A 105 11.70 -12.95 -5.68
C GLU A 105 10.87 -13.44 -6.89
N ASP A 106 10.18 -14.56 -6.70
CA ASP A 106 9.21 -15.08 -7.67
C ASP A 106 7.89 -14.28 -7.63
N PHE A 107 7.04 -14.47 -8.64
CA PHE A 107 5.78 -13.73 -8.75
C PHE A 107 4.80 -13.99 -7.60
N ASP A 108 4.77 -15.20 -7.05
CA ASP A 108 3.81 -15.53 -5.98
C ASP A 108 4.21 -14.79 -4.69
N SER A 109 5.51 -14.74 -4.39
CA SER A 109 6.08 -13.96 -3.29
C SER A 109 5.79 -12.46 -3.42
N ILE A 110 5.96 -11.90 -4.64
CA ILE A 110 5.70 -10.47 -4.89
C ILE A 110 4.20 -10.16 -4.78
N ARG A 111 3.34 -11.04 -5.31
CA ARG A 111 1.88 -10.87 -5.25
C ARG A 111 1.38 -10.80 -3.81
N GLU A 112 1.91 -11.68 -2.97
CA GLU A 112 1.51 -11.78 -1.57
C GLU A 112 2.09 -10.68 -0.68
N TRP A 113 3.01 -9.86 -1.21
CA TRP A 113 3.76 -8.87 -0.44
C TRP A 113 2.86 -7.84 0.26
N PHE A 114 1.89 -7.26 -0.46
CA PHE A 114 0.96 -6.28 0.09
C PHE A 114 -0.40 -6.93 0.40
N VAL A 115 -0.88 -6.74 1.62
CA VAL A 115 -2.22 -7.12 2.05
C VAL A 115 -2.98 -5.88 2.48
N PHE A 116 -4.15 -5.67 1.91
CA PHE A 116 -5.00 -4.51 2.17
C PHE A 116 -6.13 -4.88 3.13
N GLU A 117 -6.33 -4.07 4.18
CA GLU A 117 -7.43 -4.18 5.12
C GLU A 117 -8.20 -2.86 5.18
N SER A 118 -9.52 -2.93 5.21
CA SER A 118 -10.39 -1.76 5.34
C SER A 118 -11.75 -2.16 5.90
N GLU A 119 -12.27 -1.37 6.84
CA GLU A 119 -13.66 -1.49 7.33
C GLU A 119 -14.67 -0.81 6.39
N TYR A 120 -14.20 -0.01 5.43
CA TYR A 120 -15.04 0.87 4.60
C TYR A 120 -15.07 0.46 3.12
N TYR A 121 -14.02 -0.21 2.64
CA TYR A 121 -13.86 -0.57 1.23
C TYR A 121 -13.55 -2.05 1.08
N GLU A 122 -14.55 -2.80 0.61
CA GLU A 122 -14.39 -4.20 0.26
C GLU A 122 -13.70 -4.36 -1.11
N GLY A 123 -13.06 -5.51 -1.34
CA GLY A 123 -12.52 -5.86 -2.67
C GLY A 123 -11.12 -5.29 -2.99
N LEU A 124 -10.44 -4.64 -2.03
CA LEU A 124 -9.10 -4.09 -2.24
C LEU A 124 -8.06 -5.14 -2.64
N ASN A 125 -8.01 -6.30 -1.99
CA ASN A 125 -7.07 -7.36 -2.37
C ASN A 125 -7.36 -7.93 -3.76
N ALA A 126 -8.64 -8.05 -4.14
CA ALA A 126 -9.01 -8.50 -5.48
C ALA A 126 -8.58 -7.48 -6.57
N TRP A 127 -8.74 -6.18 -6.28
CA TRP A 127 -8.24 -5.12 -7.13
C TRP A 127 -6.70 -5.16 -7.24
N HIS A 128 -6.00 -5.33 -6.13
CA HIS A 128 -4.53 -5.41 -6.09
C HIS A 128 -4.04 -6.60 -6.93
N ASP A 129 -4.65 -7.77 -6.77
CA ASP A 129 -4.36 -8.97 -7.56
C ASP A 129 -4.53 -8.72 -9.07
N GLU A 130 -5.62 -8.05 -9.47
CA GLU A 130 -5.85 -7.74 -10.88
C GLU A 130 -4.77 -6.79 -11.44
N ARG A 131 -4.33 -5.80 -10.64
CA ARG A 131 -3.21 -4.91 -11.01
C ARG A 131 -1.89 -5.64 -11.10
N PHE A 132 -1.63 -6.56 -10.18
CA PHE A 132 -0.45 -7.40 -10.21
C PHE A 132 -0.39 -8.24 -11.49
N GLU A 133 -1.49 -8.89 -11.88
CA GLU A 133 -1.55 -9.67 -13.11
C GLU A 133 -1.34 -8.79 -14.37
N GLN A 134 -1.88 -7.57 -14.40
CA GLN A 134 -1.63 -6.62 -15.49
C GLN A 134 -0.15 -6.23 -15.57
N TRP A 135 0.49 -5.98 -14.43
CA TRP A 135 1.91 -5.68 -14.36
C TRP A 135 2.77 -6.88 -14.79
N LYS A 136 2.48 -8.08 -14.29
CA LYS A 136 3.15 -9.33 -14.69
C LYS A 136 3.04 -9.57 -16.20
N ALA A 137 1.86 -9.37 -16.77
CA ALA A 137 1.63 -9.50 -18.21
C ALA A 137 2.40 -8.47 -19.06
N SER A 138 2.80 -7.34 -18.47
CA SER A 138 3.63 -6.34 -19.14
C SER A 138 5.11 -6.74 -19.26
N LYS A 139 5.55 -7.77 -18.52
CA LYS A 139 6.92 -8.29 -18.57
C LYS A 139 7.18 -9.09 -19.84
N PRO A 140 8.39 -9.04 -20.42
CA PRO A 140 8.81 -9.96 -21.46
C PRO A 140 8.59 -11.43 -21.06
N ALA A 141 8.19 -12.29 -22.00
CA ALA A 141 7.88 -13.69 -21.73
C ALA A 141 9.02 -14.48 -21.06
N TRP A 142 10.28 -14.12 -21.30
CA TRP A 142 11.43 -14.77 -20.65
C TRP A 142 11.51 -14.46 -19.15
N GLN A 143 11.05 -13.27 -18.71
CA GLN A 143 10.93 -12.93 -17.29
C GLN A 143 9.72 -13.61 -16.63
N GLN A 144 8.70 -13.98 -17.41
CA GLN A 144 7.54 -14.70 -16.91
C GLN A 144 7.84 -16.19 -16.64
N ALA A 145 8.85 -16.76 -17.31
CA ALA A 145 9.16 -18.19 -17.30
C ALA A 145 10.18 -18.61 -16.22
N GLU A 146 10.88 -17.67 -15.58
CA GLU A 146 11.94 -17.96 -14.60
C GLU A 146 11.45 -18.11 -13.14
N GLY A 147 10.13 -18.10 -12.90
CA GLY A 147 9.53 -18.19 -11.56
C GLY A 147 8.73 -19.47 -11.29
N GLY A 148 9.15 -20.63 -11.82
CA GLY A 148 8.49 -21.93 -11.65
C GLY A 148 9.35 -22.98 -10.95
#